data_AF-A0A061ISI2-F1
#
_entry.id   AF-A0A061ISI2-F1
#
_cell.length_a   1.000
_cell.length_b   1.000
_cell.length_c   1.000
_cell.angle_alpha   90.00
_cell.angle_beta   90.00
_cell.angle_gamma   90.00
#
_symmetry.space_group_name_H-M   'P 1'
#
loop_
_entity.id
_entity.type
_entity.pdbx_description
1 polymer ?
#
loop_
_entity_poly.entity_id
_entity_poly.type
_entity_poly.pdbx_seq_one_letter_code
_entity_poly.pdbx_strand_id
1 'polypeptide(L)'
;MSLASLTEELKTITSVLETWAKLDASLSNSSVPTAGLVGFLSDASGDGTWNDAYRCVDATVTNATKVAEGFKFTGSESYAMWPVNMRGYHSVHGFVDYAFTLVATVTIDEVPKESAPLLGASLEDNENLKFVRLSYTTEKQWETTFKGTATRSEITWEVGKQYQVALVLQGNKGSVYVDGVLVGSSDTLPALEAR
;
A
#
# COMPACT_ATOMS: atom_id res chain seq x y z
N MET A 1 23.41 -31.07 21.32
CA MET A 1 23.78 -29.87 20.53
C MET A 1 24.41 -30.35 19.24
N SER A 2 23.83 -30.01 18.10
CA SER A 2 24.47 -30.18 16.79
C SER A 2 25.02 -28.82 16.34
N LEU A 3 26.23 -28.84 15.76
CA LEU A 3 26.77 -27.67 15.06
C LEU A 3 26.26 -27.73 13.62
N ALA A 4 25.63 -26.67 13.13
CA ALA A 4 25.21 -26.54 11.74
C ALA A 4 26.04 -25.46 11.05
N SER A 5 26.50 -25.74 9.82
CA SER A 5 27.14 -24.74 8.96
C SER A 5 26.06 -23.89 8.30
N LEU A 6 26.18 -22.56 8.39
CA LEU A 6 25.19 -21.61 7.86
C LEU A 6 25.72 -20.81 6.66
N THR A 7 26.53 -21.46 5.82
CA THR A 7 27.28 -20.78 4.74
C THR A 7 26.36 -20.24 3.64
N GLU A 8 25.36 -21.03 3.22
CA GLU A 8 24.42 -20.62 2.18
C GLU A 8 23.42 -19.57 2.71
N GLU A 9 23.04 -19.68 3.98
CA GLU A 9 22.22 -18.69 4.69
C GLU A 9 22.96 -17.35 4.76
N LEU A 10 24.24 -17.36 5.14
CA LEU A 10 25.06 -16.14 5.18
C LEU A 10 25.21 -15.51 3.79
N LYS A 11 25.37 -16.32 2.75
CA LYS A 11 25.42 -15.85 1.35
C LYS A 11 24.09 -15.22 0.94
N THR A 12 22.97 -15.83 1.32
CA THR A 12 21.62 -15.29 1.07
C THR A 12 21.41 -13.97 1.79
N ILE A 13 21.77 -13.88 3.08
CA ILE A 13 21.71 -12.65 3.87
C ILE A 13 22.53 -11.54 3.21
N THR A 14 23.78 -11.84 2.82
CA THR A 14 24.66 -10.87 2.17
C THR A 14 24.05 -10.36 0.87
N SER A 15 23.47 -11.26 0.05
CA SER A 15 22.77 -10.88 -1.19
C SER A 15 21.60 -9.94 -0.92
N VAL A 16 20.80 -10.19 0.12
CA VAL A 16 19.65 -9.34 0.49
C VAL A 16 20.13 -7.96 0.97
N LEU A 17 21.15 -7.92 1.84
CA LEU A 17 21.72 -6.65 2.34
C LEU A 17 22.31 -5.80 1.21
N GLU A 18 22.98 -6.43 0.23
CA GLU A 18 23.46 -5.73 -0.96
C GLU A 18 22.30 -5.16 -1.80
N THR A 19 21.19 -5.88 -1.93
CA THR A 19 19.98 -5.38 -2.59
C THR A 19 19.43 -4.15 -1.88
N TRP A 20 19.28 -4.19 -0.56
CA TRP A 20 18.79 -3.07 0.24
C TRP A 20 19.66 -1.84 0.08
N ALA A 21 20.98 -1.97 0.24
CA ALA A 21 21.91 -0.86 0.11
C ALA A 21 21.87 -0.20 -1.28
N LYS A 22 21.75 -1.00 -2.35
CA LYS A 22 21.63 -0.49 -3.73
C LYS A 22 20.32 0.27 -3.95
N LEU A 23 19.21 -0.27 -3.45
CA LEU A 23 17.90 0.36 -3.56
C LEU A 23 17.86 1.67 -2.78
N ASP A 24 18.30 1.67 -1.52
CA ASP A 24 18.34 2.86 -0.68
C ASP A 24 19.19 3.97 -1.31
N ALA A 25 20.35 3.62 -1.87
CA ALA A 25 21.20 4.58 -2.58
C ALA A 25 20.51 5.16 -3.83
N SER A 26 19.84 4.30 -4.62
CA SER A 26 19.10 4.73 -5.82
C SER A 26 17.94 5.67 -5.49
N LEU A 27 17.14 5.33 -4.48
CA LEU A 27 16.01 6.12 -4.00
C LEU A 27 16.47 7.45 -3.39
N SER A 28 17.55 7.42 -2.59
CA SER A 28 18.13 8.62 -2.00
C SER A 28 18.65 9.59 -3.06
N ASN A 29 19.27 9.09 -4.13
CA ASN A 29 19.68 9.91 -5.28
C ASN A 29 18.49 10.59 -5.98
N SER A 30 17.29 10.01 -5.86
CA SER A 30 16.02 10.55 -6.35
C SER A 30 15.27 11.37 -5.29
N SER A 31 15.92 11.71 -4.16
CA SER A 31 15.32 12.44 -3.03
C SER A 31 14.12 11.76 -2.36
N VAL A 32 14.01 10.43 -2.51
CA VAL A 32 12.99 9.64 -1.82
C VAL A 32 13.50 9.29 -0.42
N PRO A 33 12.75 9.58 0.66
CA PRO A 33 13.13 9.18 2.01
C PRO A 33 13.16 7.66 2.16
N THR A 34 14.29 7.12 2.61
CA THR A 34 14.49 5.68 2.85
C THR A 34 14.47 5.31 4.33
N ALA A 35 14.58 6.30 5.22
CA ALA A 35 14.47 6.08 6.66
C ALA A 35 13.07 5.59 7.02
N GLY A 36 12.96 4.35 7.49
CA GLY A 36 11.68 3.71 7.82
C GLY A 36 10.91 3.18 6.60
N LEU A 37 11.51 3.14 5.41
CA LEU A 37 10.94 2.46 4.25
C LEU A 37 11.10 0.95 4.42
N VAL A 38 9.99 0.21 4.40
CA VAL A 38 9.98 -1.22 4.74
C VAL A 38 9.70 -2.12 3.54
N GLY A 39 9.02 -1.61 2.52
CA GLY A 39 8.73 -2.36 1.31
C GLY A 39 8.46 -1.42 0.15
N PHE A 40 8.72 -1.89 -1.07
CA PHE A 40 8.55 -1.10 -2.28
C PHE A 40 8.10 -1.98 -3.44
N LEU A 41 6.83 -1.82 -3.83
CA LEU A 41 6.22 -2.54 -4.94
C LEU A 41 6.43 -1.77 -6.24
N SER A 42 7.41 -2.16 -7.04
CA SER A 42 7.76 -1.46 -8.29
C SER A 42 8.01 -2.38 -9.49
N ASP A 43 8.36 -3.65 -9.30
CA ASP A 43 8.49 -4.59 -10.41
C ASP A 43 7.32 -5.59 -10.40
N ALA A 44 6.39 -5.38 -11.31
CA ALA A 44 5.27 -6.29 -11.53
C ALA A 44 5.78 -7.58 -12.18
N SER A 45 5.45 -8.76 -11.65
CA SER A 45 5.71 -10.02 -12.37
C SER A 45 4.51 -10.38 -13.25
N GLY A 46 4.72 -11.23 -14.25
CA GLY A 46 3.66 -11.69 -15.16
C GLY A 46 2.79 -12.82 -14.58
N ASP A 47 3.12 -13.31 -13.38
CA ASP A 47 2.51 -14.50 -12.77
C ASP A 47 1.45 -14.19 -11.71
N GLY A 48 1.02 -12.93 -11.61
CA GLY A 48 0.06 -12.51 -10.58
C GLY A 48 0.70 -12.12 -9.25
N THR A 49 2.00 -11.82 -9.25
CA THR A 49 2.72 -11.29 -8.08
C THR A 49 3.15 -9.84 -8.35
N TRP A 50 3.18 -9.03 -7.30
CA TRP A 50 3.83 -7.72 -7.33
C TRP A 50 4.98 -7.77 -6.34
N ASN A 51 6.20 -7.79 -6.88
CA ASN A 51 7.38 -8.09 -6.09
C ASN A 51 7.75 -6.90 -5.21
N ASP A 52 8.07 -7.18 -3.97
CA ASP A 52 8.72 -6.23 -3.08
C ASP A 52 10.21 -6.16 -3.42
N ALA A 53 10.67 -4.98 -3.81
CA ALA A 53 12.06 -4.72 -4.14
C ALA A 53 12.99 -5.00 -2.95
N TYR A 54 12.52 -4.84 -1.72
CA TYR A 54 13.27 -5.23 -0.51
C TYR A 54 13.26 -6.74 -0.25
N ARG A 55 12.56 -7.53 -1.07
CA ARG A 55 12.53 -9.00 -1.01
C ARG A 55 12.01 -9.55 0.33
N CYS A 56 11.13 -8.79 1.00
CA CYS A 56 10.55 -9.18 2.28
C CYS A 56 9.18 -9.82 2.08
N VAL A 57 8.22 -9.07 1.52
CA VAL A 57 6.82 -9.53 1.37
C VAL A 57 6.26 -9.04 0.05
N ASP A 58 5.98 -9.97 -0.85
CA ASP A 58 5.32 -9.65 -2.11
C ASP A 58 3.80 -9.44 -1.93
N ALA A 59 3.18 -8.74 -2.86
CA ALA A 59 1.72 -8.64 -2.95
C ALA A 59 1.16 -9.62 -3.98
N THR A 60 -0.04 -10.14 -3.71
CA THR A 60 -0.79 -10.97 -4.67
C THR A 60 -1.66 -10.08 -5.54
N VAL A 61 -1.69 -10.35 -6.85
CA VAL A 61 -2.45 -9.58 -7.84
C VAL A 61 -3.46 -10.48 -8.53
N THR A 62 -4.70 -10.02 -8.60
CA THR A 62 -5.81 -10.73 -9.22
C THR A 62 -6.37 -9.94 -10.39
N ASN A 63 -6.59 -10.61 -11.53
CA ASN A 63 -7.27 -10.06 -12.72
C ASN A 63 -6.73 -8.71 -13.21
N ALA A 64 -5.40 -8.50 -13.20
CA ALA A 64 -4.78 -7.25 -13.63
C ALA A 64 -3.75 -7.48 -14.74
N THR A 65 -3.50 -6.45 -15.54
CA THR A 65 -2.48 -6.50 -16.60
C THR A 65 -1.22 -5.79 -16.14
N LYS A 66 -0.06 -6.43 -16.27
CA LYS A 66 1.23 -5.79 -15.99
C LYS A 66 1.42 -4.55 -16.86
N VAL A 67 1.87 -3.46 -16.26
CA VAL A 67 2.36 -2.25 -16.94
C VAL A 67 3.77 -1.92 -16.45
N ALA A 68 4.37 -0.86 -17.00
CA ALA A 68 5.61 -0.34 -16.45
C ALA A 68 5.39 0.06 -14.99
N GLU A 69 6.25 -0.45 -14.11
CA GLU A 69 6.29 -0.11 -12.68
C GLU A 69 5.02 -0.46 -11.86
N GLY A 70 4.12 -1.30 -12.39
CA GLY A 70 2.92 -1.71 -11.67
C GLY A 70 1.89 -2.48 -12.49
N PHE A 71 0.62 -2.27 -12.17
CA PHE A 71 -0.52 -2.98 -12.76
C PHE A 71 -1.66 -2.06 -13.17
N LYS A 72 -2.37 -2.46 -14.23
CA LYS A 72 -3.64 -1.89 -14.66
C LYS A 72 -4.78 -2.83 -14.28
N PHE A 73 -5.75 -2.29 -13.55
CA PHE A 73 -6.93 -3.01 -13.04
C PHE A 73 -8.18 -2.58 -13.83
N THR A 74 -8.92 -3.52 -14.41
CA THR A 74 -10.02 -3.20 -15.36
C THR A 74 -11.36 -3.88 -15.02
N GLY A 75 -11.57 -4.30 -13.78
CA GLY A 75 -12.80 -4.99 -13.38
C GLY A 75 -13.04 -4.99 -11.87
N SER A 76 -14.26 -5.35 -11.45
CA SER A 76 -14.68 -5.35 -10.04
C SER A 76 -13.94 -6.36 -9.17
N GLU A 77 -13.38 -7.41 -9.78
CA GLU A 77 -12.59 -8.45 -9.11
C GLU A 77 -11.09 -8.30 -9.40
N SER A 78 -10.65 -7.08 -9.73
CA SER A 78 -9.26 -6.75 -10.06
C SER A 78 -8.65 -5.95 -8.92
N TYR A 79 -7.64 -6.50 -8.25
CA TYR A 79 -6.99 -5.87 -7.11
C TYR A 79 -5.59 -6.43 -6.85
N ALA A 80 -4.80 -5.68 -6.08
CA ALA A 80 -3.59 -6.18 -5.43
C ALA A 80 -3.80 -6.18 -3.91
N MET A 81 -3.36 -7.26 -3.27
CA MET A 81 -3.42 -7.42 -1.82
C MET A 81 -2.01 -7.60 -1.27
N TRP A 82 -1.61 -6.69 -0.37
CA TRP A 82 -0.29 -6.73 0.26
C TRP A 82 -0.42 -7.13 1.74
N PRO A 83 -0.05 -8.37 2.11
CA PRO A 83 -0.30 -8.90 3.46
C PRO A 83 0.77 -8.44 4.46
N VAL A 84 0.79 -7.14 4.78
CA VAL A 84 1.83 -6.55 5.64
C VAL A 84 1.78 -7.08 7.08
N ASN A 85 0.59 -7.27 7.66
CA ASN A 85 0.42 -7.81 9.00
C ASN A 85 -0.78 -8.76 9.06
N MET A 86 -0.65 -9.92 8.44
CA MET A 86 -1.69 -10.95 8.44
C MET A 86 -1.19 -12.19 9.17
N ARG A 87 -2.01 -12.75 10.06
CA ARG A 87 -1.62 -13.85 10.96
C ARG A 87 -1.22 -15.11 10.18
N GLY A 88 -1.84 -15.33 9.02
CA GLY A 88 -1.50 -16.41 8.09
C GLY A 88 -0.12 -16.26 7.41
N TYR A 89 0.48 -15.06 7.45
CA TYR A 89 1.78 -14.74 6.86
C TYR A 89 2.83 -14.40 7.94
N HIS A 90 2.69 -14.98 9.14
CA HIS A 90 3.63 -14.82 10.25
C HIS A 90 3.78 -13.40 10.85
N SER A 91 2.83 -12.48 10.59
CA SER A 91 2.79 -11.14 11.25
C SER A 91 4.13 -10.39 11.17
N VAL A 92 4.70 -10.33 9.95
CA VAL A 92 6.05 -9.81 9.72
C VAL A 92 6.21 -8.30 9.99
N HIS A 93 5.11 -7.52 10.02
CA HIS A 93 5.16 -6.07 10.24
C HIS A 93 4.19 -5.55 11.32
N GLY A 94 4.25 -6.06 12.55
CA GLY A 94 3.40 -5.56 13.66
C GLY A 94 3.50 -4.05 13.97
N PHE A 95 4.50 -3.33 13.42
CA PHE A 95 4.58 -1.87 13.55
C PHE A 95 3.43 -1.14 12.82
N VAL A 96 2.85 -1.75 11.77
CA VAL A 96 1.77 -1.12 10.99
C VAL A 96 0.52 -0.90 11.84
N ASP A 97 0.39 -1.61 12.96
CA ASP A 97 -0.71 -1.43 13.90
C ASP A 97 -0.59 -0.11 14.68
N TYR A 98 0.62 0.46 14.76
CA TYR A 98 0.91 1.71 15.46
C TYR A 98 0.92 2.90 14.52
N ALA A 99 1.72 2.81 13.46
CA ALA A 99 1.89 3.88 12.49
C ALA A 99 2.42 3.33 11.17
N PHE A 100 1.91 3.86 10.06
CA PHE A 100 2.45 3.60 8.73
C PHE A 100 2.19 4.77 7.80
N THR A 101 2.92 4.80 6.70
CA THR A 101 2.58 5.62 5.51
C THR A 101 2.63 4.71 4.29
N LEU A 102 1.52 4.62 3.57
CA LEU A 102 1.42 3.89 2.31
C LEU A 102 1.26 4.90 1.18
N VAL A 103 2.19 4.87 0.22
CA VAL A 103 2.22 5.80 -0.91
C VAL A 103 2.06 5.04 -2.21
N ALA A 104 1.30 5.59 -3.16
CA ALA A 104 1.16 5.05 -4.50
C ALA A 104 1.01 6.15 -5.54
N THR A 105 1.55 5.89 -6.73
CA THR A 105 1.22 6.64 -7.95
C THR A 105 0.04 5.96 -8.61
N VAL A 106 -1.03 6.71 -8.91
CA VAL A 106 -2.26 6.17 -9.52
C VAL A 106 -2.71 6.98 -10.70
N THR A 107 -3.36 6.33 -11.67
CA THR A 107 -4.06 6.98 -12.77
C THR A 107 -5.45 6.37 -12.87
N ILE A 108 -6.47 7.21 -13.02
CA ILE A 108 -7.86 6.77 -13.19
C ILE A 108 -8.18 6.80 -14.68
N ASP A 109 -8.36 5.62 -15.28
CA ASP A 109 -8.56 5.50 -16.73
C ASP A 109 -10.00 5.81 -17.17
N GLU A 110 -10.98 5.57 -16.29
CA GLU A 110 -12.41 5.69 -16.62
C GLU A 110 -13.20 6.21 -15.43
N VAL A 111 -14.32 6.90 -15.71
CA VAL A 111 -15.29 7.26 -14.66
C VAL A 111 -16.00 6.00 -14.20
N PRO A 112 -16.01 5.71 -12.89
CA PRO A 112 -16.61 4.48 -12.42
C PRO A 112 -18.14 4.60 -12.50
N LYS A 113 -18.85 3.47 -12.47
CA LYS A 113 -20.33 3.46 -12.46
C LYS A 113 -20.90 3.85 -11.09
N GLU A 114 -20.13 3.60 -10.03
CA GLU A 114 -20.41 3.90 -8.63
C GLU A 114 -19.09 4.29 -7.95
N SER A 115 -19.10 4.68 -6.67
CA SER A 115 -17.84 4.93 -5.93
C SER A 115 -16.96 3.68 -5.94
N ALA A 116 -15.72 3.82 -6.41
CA ALA A 116 -14.78 2.71 -6.58
C ALA A 116 -13.58 2.86 -5.63
N PRO A 117 -13.13 1.77 -4.98
CA PRO A 117 -11.94 1.81 -4.13
C PRO A 117 -10.68 2.01 -4.98
N LEU A 118 -9.74 2.78 -4.44
CA LEU A 118 -8.44 3.02 -5.07
C LEU A 118 -7.30 2.45 -4.22
N LEU A 119 -7.26 2.81 -2.94
CA LEU A 119 -6.22 2.38 -2.00
C LEU A 119 -6.82 2.30 -0.60
N GLY A 120 -6.39 1.33 0.21
CA GLY A 120 -6.91 1.20 1.56
C GLY A 120 -6.11 0.27 2.46
N ALA A 121 -6.37 0.38 3.75
CA ALA A 121 -5.90 -0.52 4.79
C ALA A 121 -7.10 -1.10 5.55
N SER A 122 -7.04 -2.41 5.80
CA SER A 122 -8.10 -3.18 6.47
C SER A 122 -7.53 -3.94 7.66
N LEU A 123 -8.35 -4.13 8.69
CA LEU A 123 -8.10 -5.10 9.75
C LEU A 123 -8.71 -6.45 9.33
N GLU A 124 -8.21 -7.57 9.88
CA GLU A 124 -8.57 -8.94 9.46
C GLU A 124 -10.09 -9.24 9.42
N ASP A 125 -10.45 -10.14 8.48
CA ASP A 125 -11.66 -10.98 8.36
C ASP A 125 -13.06 -10.35 8.35
N ASN A 126 -13.19 -9.03 8.23
CA ASN A 126 -14.47 -8.42 7.91
C ASN A 126 -14.31 -7.42 6.78
N GLU A 127 -14.76 -7.78 5.57
CA GLU A 127 -14.78 -6.89 4.40
C GLU A 127 -15.47 -5.54 4.68
N ASN A 128 -16.31 -5.50 5.73
CA ASN A 128 -17.01 -4.30 6.19
C ASN A 128 -16.17 -3.38 7.09
N LEU A 129 -15.01 -3.82 7.59
CA LEU A 129 -14.13 -3.06 8.50
C LEU A 129 -12.85 -2.58 7.81
N LYS A 130 -12.99 -1.85 6.69
CA LYS A 130 -11.87 -1.05 6.18
C LYS A 130 -11.69 0.16 7.09
N PHE A 131 -10.50 0.24 7.69
CA PHE A 131 -10.21 1.26 8.69
C PHE A 131 -9.95 2.62 8.02
N VAL A 132 -9.21 2.63 6.91
CA VAL A 132 -8.96 3.80 6.04
C VAL A 132 -9.04 3.36 4.58
N ARG A 133 -9.78 4.11 3.76
CA ARG A 133 -9.87 3.90 2.31
C ARG A 133 -9.95 5.22 1.58
N LEU A 134 -9.23 5.32 0.47
CA LEU A 134 -9.45 6.30 -0.58
C LEU A 134 -10.23 5.65 -1.72
N SER A 135 -11.30 6.32 -2.14
CA SER A 135 -12.16 5.97 -3.26
C SER A 135 -12.34 7.18 -4.18
N TYR A 136 -12.88 6.95 -5.38
CA TYR A 136 -13.19 7.99 -6.36
C TYR A 136 -14.62 7.81 -6.88
N THR A 137 -15.36 8.92 -7.01
CA THR A 137 -16.81 8.90 -7.32
C THR A 137 -17.14 9.21 -8.78
N THR A 138 -18.38 8.90 -9.18
CA THR A 138 -18.99 9.28 -10.47
C THR A 138 -18.94 10.78 -10.74
N GLU A 139 -19.04 11.62 -9.72
CA GLU A 139 -19.01 13.09 -9.80
C GLU A 139 -17.58 13.65 -9.87
N LYS A 140 -16.58 12.78 -10.05
CA LYS A 140 -15.17 13.13 -10.07
C LYS A 140 -14.64 13.72 -8.76
N GLN A 141 -15.19 13.29 -7.62
CA GLN A 141 -14.71 13.69 -6.30
C GLN A 141 -13.91 12.56 -5.64
N TRP A 142 -12.96 12.93 -4.79
CA TRP A 142 -12.34 11.99 -3.87
C TRP A 142 -13.30 11.69 -2.72
N GLU A 143 -13.36 10.42 -2.31
CA GLU A 143 -14.13 9.97 -1.16
C GLU A 143 -13.20 9.22 -0.21
N THR A 144 -13.18 9.64 1.04
CA THR A 144 -12.42 8.95 2.09
C THR A 144 -13.39 8.19 2.99
N THR A 145 -13.04 6.98 3.37
CA THR A 145 -13.81 6.20 4.35
C THR A 145 -12.94 5.95 5.57
N PHE A 146 -13.44 6.37 6.73
CA PHE A 146 -12.84 6.10 8.04
C PHE A 146 -13.84 5.32 8.89
N LYS A 147 -13.48 4.11 9.35
CA LYS A 147 -14.40 3.24 10.12
C LYS A 147 -15.78 3.06 9.47
N GLY A 148 -15.82 2.86 8.15
CA GLY A 148 -17.07 2.72 7.40
C GLY A 148 -17.85 4.03 7.17
N THR A 149 -17.42 5.17 7.71
CA THR A 149 -18.03 6.48 7.41
C THR A 149 -17.36 7.11 6.22
N ALA A 150 -18.10 7.25 5.12
CA ALA A 150 -17.62 7.90 3.90
C ALA A 150 -17.82 9.42 3.97
N THR A 151 -16.85 10.18 3.47
CA THR A 151 -16.91 11.63 3.35
C THR A 151 -16.28 12.04 2.02
N ARG A 152 -17.00 12.86 1.26
CA ARG A 152 -16.51 13.40 -0.01
C ARG A 152 -15.69 14.66 0.23
N SER A 153 -14.63 14.78 -0.54
CA SER A 153 -13.82 15.99 -0.63
C SER A 153 -14.36 16.90 -1.73
N GLU A 154 -14.17 18.21 -1.56
CA GLU A 154 -14.39 19.21 -2.61
C GLU A 154 -13.30 19.15 -3.70
N ILE A 155 -12.21 18.40 -3.44
CA ILE A 155 -11.12 18.21 -4.40
C ILE A 155 -11.54 17.18 -5.45
N THR A 156 -11.47 17.59 -6.71
CA THR A 156 -11.83 16.76 -7.85
C THR A 156 -10.64 16.01 -8.43
N TRP A 157 -10.95 14.94 -9.15
CA TRP A 157 -9.99 14.19 -9.97
C TRP A 157 -10.36 14.25 -11.46
N GLU A 158 -9.44 13.81 -12.30
CA GLU A 158 -9.52 13.88 -13.77
C GLU A 158 -9.06 12.56 -14.37
N VAL A 159 -9.75 12.13 -15.42
CA VAL A 159 -9.43 10.91 -16.17
C VAL A 159 -8.06 11.07 -16.84
N GLY A 160 -7.22 10.03 -16.75
CA GLY A 160 -5.90 9.99 -17.36
C GLY A 160 -4.84 10.86 -16.66
N LYS A 161 -5.21 11.64 -15.63
CA LYS A 161 -4.26 12.36 -14.81
C LYS A 161 -3.64 11.42 -13.77
N GLN A 162 -2.33 11.52 -13.63
CA GLN A 162 -1.57 10.83 -12.59
C GLN A 162 -1.67 11.60 -11.28
N TYR A 163 -1.83 10.88 -10.17
CA TYR A 163 -1.90 11.40 -8.81
C TYR A 163 -0.92 10.67 -7.90
N GLN A 164 -0.34 11.39 -6.97
CA GLN A 164 0.39 10.82 -5.83
C GLN A 164 -0.55 10.73 -4.63
N VAL A 165 -0.84 9.53 -4.16
CA VAL A 165 -1.74 9.31 -3.03
C VAL A 165 -0.97 8.77 -1.83
N ALA A 166 -1.33 9.23 -0.63
CA ALA A 166 -0.74 8.74 0.61
C ALA A 166 -1.82 8.47 1.66
N LEU A 167 -1.77 7.29 2.28
CA LEU A 167 -2.52 6.96 3.49
C LEU A 167 -1.54 6.99 4.66
N VAL A 168 -1.84 7.80 5.68
CA VAL A 168 -0.99 7.94 6.87
C VAL A 168 -1.80 7.51 8.09
N LEU A 169 -1.19 6.66 8.91
CA LEU A 169 -1.68 6.29 10.22
C LEU A 169 -0.65 6.68 11.27
N GLN A 170 -1.10 7.34 12.34
CA GLN A 170 -0.30 7.66 13.52
C GLN A 170 -1.15 7.48 14.78
N GLY A 171 -0.94 6.38 15.51
CA GLY A 171 -1.78 6.03 16.65
C GLY A 171 -3.22 5.78 16.21
N ASN A 172 -4.17 6.59 16.70
CA ASN A 172 -5.57 6.55 16.29
C ASN A 172 -5.94 7.60 15.23
N LYS A 173 -4.95 8.32 14.68
CA LYS A 173 -5.14 9.33 13.66
C LYS A 173 -4.84 8.77 12.28
N GLY A 174 -5.75 9.00 11.35
CA GLY A 174 -5.59 8.65 9.95
C GLY A 174 -5.77 9.87 9.09
N SER A 175 -4.98 9.98 8.05
CA SER A 175 -5.10 11.05 7.06
C SER A 175 -4.83 10.52 5.66
N VAL A 176 -5.48 11.12 4.67
CA VAL A 176 -5.33 10.78 3.27
C VAL A 176 -4.94 12.02 2.50
N TYR A 177 -3.90 11.91 1.68
CA TYR A 177 -3.39 12.99 0.85
C TYR A 177 -3.46 12.60 -0.62
N VAL A 178 -3.74 13.59 -1.48
CA VAL A 178 -3.64 13.50 -2.93
C VAL A 178 -2.80 14.69 -3.40
N ASP A 179 -1.69 14.44 -4.09
CA ASP A 179 -0.70 15.43 -4.51
C ASP A 179 -0.23 16.33 -3.35
N GLY A 180 -0.09 15.74 -2.16
CA GLY A 180 0.30 16.44 -0.93
C GLY A 180 -0.82 17.25 -0.27
N VAL A 181 -2.03 17.28 -0.84
CA VAL A 181 -3.20 17.99 -0.27
C VAL A 181 -4.05 17.03 0.56
N LEU A 182 -4.40 17.43 1.78
CA LEU A 182 -5.26 16.65 2.66
C LEU A 182 -6.68 16.56 2.08
N VAL A 183 -7.14 15.34 1.80
CA VAL A 183 -8.51 15.07 1.29
C VAL A 183 -9.44 14.47 2.35
N GLY A 184 -8.89 14.01 3.48
CA GLY A 184 -9.67 13.51 4.60
C GLY A 184 -8.80 13.13 5.79
N SER A 185 -9.37 13.23 6.99
CA SER A 185 -8.71 12.84 8.23
C SER A 185 -9.70 12.37 9.29
N SER A 186 -9.23 11.55 10.22
CA SER A 186 -9.98 11.11 11.38
C SER A 186 -9.05 10.88 12.57
N ASP A 187 -9.46 11.34 13.75
CA ASP A 187 -8.74 11.11 15.02
C ASP A 187 -9.41 10.00 15.86
N THR A 188 -10.35 9.26 15.26
CA THR A 188 -11.19 8.30 15.98
C THR A 188 -10.94 6.87 15.56
N LEU A 189 -9.84 6.54 14.89
CA LEU A 189 -9.59 5.17 14.41
C LEU A 189 -9.39 4.20 15.60
N PRO A 190 -9.56 2.86 15.43
CA PRO A 190 -9.46 1.93 16.55
C PRO A 190 -8.13 2.12 17.26
N ALA A 191 -8.11 2.08 18.59
CA ALA A 191 -6.85 2.07 19.33
C ALA A 191 -6.08 0.79 19.00
N LEU A 192 -4.77 0.80 19.25
CA LEU A 192 -3.89 -0.35 19.02
C LEU A 192 -4.43 -1.65 19.62
N GLU A 193 -5.04 -1.60 20.81
CA GLU A 193 -5.60 -2.75 21.53
C GLU A 193 -6.77 -3.43 20.79
N ALA A 194 -7.35 -2.75 19.80
CA ALA A 194 -8.46 -3.21 18.98
C ALA A 194 -8.07 -3.48 17.51
N ARG A 195 -6.76 -3.49 17.20
CA ARG A 195 -6.17 -3.85 15.92
C ARG A 195 -5.47 -5.19 16.05
#